data_AF-G4NGZ6-F1
#
_entry.id   AF-G4NGZ6-F1
#
_cell.length_a   1.000
_cell.length_b   1.000
_cell.length_c   1.000
_cell.angle_alpha   90.00
_cell.angle_beta   90.00
_cell.angle_gamma   90.00
#
_symmetry.space_group_name_H-M   'P 1'
#
loop_
_entity.id
_entity.type
_entity.pdbx_description
1 polymer ?
#
loop_
_entity_poly.entity_id
_entity_poly.type
_entity_poly.pdbx_seq_one_letter_code
_entity_poly.pdbx_strand_id
1 'polypeptide(L)'
;MELLDRFGKWAQLKVYQIEVTFSVYMFTPTERFIFWSIVFLVNALTLIATILYMPQHIVFIFNRAWFYINGDSIDVIGAAKDAAQTLAVKAAANSQTISSEAITEITSAATNAASVVREL
;
A
#
# COMPACT_ATOMS: atom_id res chain seq x y z
N MET A 1 24.18 30.93 6.84
CA MET A 1 23.15 31.77 6.20
C MET A 1 23.16 31.70 4.67
N GLU A 2 24.20 31.18 3.99
CA GLU A 2 24.21 31.10 2.52
C GLU A 2 23.11 30.21 1.87
N LEU A 3 22.70 29.11 2.53
CA LEU A 3 21.76 28.16 1.92
C LEU A 3 20.37 28.75 1.72
N LEU A 4 19.88 29.56 2.66
CA LEU A 4 18.57 30.19 2.57
C LEU A 4 18.55 31.27 1.48
N ASP A 5 19.62 32.05 1.34
CA ASP A 5 19.75 33.04 0.26
C ASP A 5 19.83 32.39 -1.12
N ARG A 6 20.58 31.28 -1.24
CA ARG A 6 20.65 30.49 -2.47
C ARG A 6 19.28 29.91 -2.84
N PHE A 7 18.55 29.39 -1.85
CA PHE A 7 17.22 28.85 -2.04
C PHE A 7 16.20 29.94 -2.42
N GLY A 8 16.25 31.10 -1.76
CA GLY A 8 15.39 32.24 -2.07
C GLY A 8 15.59 32.74 -3.50
N LYS A 9 16.85 32.90 -3.94
CA LYS A 9 17.18 33.24 -5.33
C LYS A 9 16.68 32.18 -6.32
N TRP A 10 16.85 30.90 -6.00
CA TRP A 10 16.34 29.81 -6.83
C TRP A 10 14.81 29.82 -6.94
N ALA A 11 14.11 30.03 -5.82
CA ALA A 11 12.65 30.10 -5.80
C ALA A 11 12.14 31.28 -6.63
N GLN A 12 12.77 32.45 -6.51
CA GLN A 12 12.44 33.62 -7.33
C GLN A 12 12.59 33.32 -8.83
N LEU A 13 13.70 32.68 -9.24
CA LEU A 13 13.90 32.28 -10.64
C LEU A 13 12.81 31.32 -11.14
N LYS A 14 12.29 30.44 -10.28
CA LYS A 14 11.19 29.53 -10.63
C LYS A 14 9.86 30.24 -10.76
N VAL A 15 9.58 31.20 -9.88
CA VAL A 15 8.38 32.06 -10.02
C VAL A 15 8.45 32.83 -11.33
N TYR A 16 9.60 33.44 -11.67
CA TYR A 16 9.76 34.15 -12.94
C TYR A 16 9.59 33.23 -14.15
N GLN A 17 10.14 32.01 -14.11
CA GLN A 17 9.98 31.05 -15.19
C GLN A 17 8.51 30.68 -15.41
N ILE A 18 7.76 30.44 -14.34
CA ILE A 18 6.33 30.15 -14.42
C ILE A 18 5.57 31.37 -14.98
N GLU A 19 5.89 32.58 -14.52
CA GLU A 19 5.25 33.79 -15.00
C GLU A 19 5.45 34.01 -16.51
N VAL A 20 6.64 33.74 -17.02
CA VAL A 20 6.97 33.85 -18.45
C VAL A 20 6.35 32.73 -19.27
N THR A 21 6.43 31.46 -18.83
CA THR A 21 5.93 30.31 -19.59
C THR A 21 4.40 30.28 -19.68
N PHE A 22 3.71 30.64 -18.60
CA PHE A 22 2.25 30.65 -18.56
C PHE A 22 1.64 32.03 -18.87
N SER A 23 2.47 33.00 -19.28
CA SER A 23 2.06 34.39 -19.55
C SER A 23 1.28 35.05 -18.40
N VAL A 24 1.48 34.58 -17.17
CA VAL A 24 0.79 35.09 -15.96
C VAL A 24 1.13 36.55 -15.72
N TYR A 25 2.27 37.03 -16.23
CA TYR A 25 2.66 38.43 -16.13
C TYR A 25 1.73 39.39 -16.90
N MET A 26 0.96 38.90 -17.88
CA MET A 26 -0.01 39.70 -18.63
C MET A 26 -1.39 39.76 -17.96
N PHE A 27 -1.63 38.91 -16.96
CA PHE A 27 -2.91 38.89 -16.26
C PHE A 27 -3.09 40.13 -15.41
N THR A 28 -4.34 40.56 -15.30
CA THR A 28 -4.68 41.61 -14.35
C THR A 28 -4.42 41.13 -12.90
N PRO A 29 -4.19 42.05 -11.94
CA PRO A 29 -3.85 41.66 -10.57
C PRO A 29 -4.85 40.69 -9.93
N THR A 30 -6.15 40.83 -10.24
CA THR A 30 -7.21 39.95 -9.76
C THR A 30 -7.15 38.56 -10.39
N GLU A 31 -6.90 38.48 -11.70
CA GLU A 31 -6.77 37.20 -12.42
C GLU A 31 -5.53 36.42 -11.97
N ARG A 32 -4.41 37.11 -11.71
CA ARG A 32 -3.21 36.49 -11.14
C ARG A 32 -3.49 35.84 -9.78
N PHE A 33 -4.27 36.49 -8.93
CA PHE A 33 -4.66 35.93 -7.63
C PHE A 33 -5.48 34.64 -7.79
N ILE A 34 -6.45 34.64 -8.70
CA ILE A 34 -7.29 33.47 -8.99
C ILE A 34 -6.44 32.30 -9.51
N PHE A 35 -5.49 32.56 -10.42
CA PHE A 35 -4.57 31.54 -10.93
C PHE A 35 -3.76 30.87 -9.81
N TRP A 36 -3.10 31.68 -8.96
CA TRP A 36 -2.33 31.15 -7.83
C TRP A 36 -3.21 30.41 -6.82
N SER A 37 -4.46 30.84 -6.62
CA SER A 37 -5.42 30.14 -5.77
C SER A 37 -5.77 28.75 -6.30
N ILE A 38 -5.96 28.60 -7.61
CA ILE A 38 -6.26 27.29 -8.24
C ILE A 38 -5.05 26.36 -8.12
N VAL A 39 -3.85 26.86 -8.44
CA VAL A 39 -2.61 26.09 -8.32
C VAL A 39 -2.39 25.65 -6.86
N PHE A 40 -2.60 26.57 -5.92
CA PHE A 40 -2.54 26.27 -4.49
C PHE A 40 -3.56 25.20 -4.08
N LEU A 41 -4.81 25.30 -4.54
CA LEU A 41 -5.88 24.35 -4.22
C LEU A 41 -5.55 22.96 -4.76
N VAL A 42 -5.15 22.84 -6.02
CA VAL A 42 -4.78 21.56 -6.63
C VAL A 42 -3.57 20.96 -5.92
N ASN A 43 -2.55 21.76 -5.61
CA ASN A 43 -1.38 21.29 -4.90
C ASN A 43 -1.72 20.85 -3.46
N ALA A 44 -2.53 21.62 -2.74
CA ALA A 44 -2.96 21.29 -1.38
C ALA A 44 -3.79 20.00 -1.36
N LEU A 45 -4.73 19.84 -2.30
CA LEU A 45 -5.53 18.62 -2.43
C LEU A 45 -4.65 17.40 -2.76
N THR A 46 -3.66 17.61 -3.63
CA THR A 46 -2.68 16.56 -3.96
C THR A 46 -1.83 16.22 -2.74
N LEU A 47 -1.35 17.21 -2.01
CA LEU A 47 -0.51 17.02 -0.82
C LEU A 47 -1.26 16.25 0.28
N ILE A 48 -2.51 16.63 0.58
CA ILE A 48 -3.31 15.89 1.56
C ILE A 48 -3.61 14.47 1.09
N ALA A 49 -3.91 14.27 -0.20
CA ALA A 49 -4.09 12.94 -0.76
C ALA A 49 -2.80 12.11 -0.68
N THR A 50 -1.65 12.72 -0.97
CA THR A 50 -0.34 12.07 -0.86
C THR A 50 -0.05 11.68 0.59
N ILE A 51 -0.24 12.57 1.55
CA ILE A 51 0.05 12.29 2.96
C ILE A 51 -0.90 11.22 3.53
N LEU A 52 -2.19 11.26 3.17
CA LEU A 52 -3.19 10.37 3.77
C LEU A 52 -3.30 9.02 3.05
N TYR A 53 -3.26 9.02 1.71
CA TYR A 53 -3.54 7.85 0.90
C TYR A 53 -2.27 7.16 0.39
N MET A 54 -1.20 7.90 0.08
CA MET A 54 0.04 7.28 -0.41
C MET A 54 0.77 6.36 0.57
N PRO A 55 0.86 6.61 1.91
CA PRO A 55 1.70 5.78 2.78
C PRO A 55 1.25 4.32 2.83
N GLN A 56 -0.06 4.04 2.82
CA GLN A 56 -0.57 2.67 2.76
C GLN A 56 -0.15 1.96 1.45
N HIS A 57 -0.16 2.67 0.32
CA HIS A 57 0.23 2.10 -0.97
C HIS A 57 1.74 1.87 -1.07
N ILE A 58 2.53 2.77 -0.51
CA ILE A 58 3.99 2.61 -0.43
C ILE A 58 4.33 1.36 0.37
N VAL A 59 3.76 1.17 1.56
CA VAL A 59 4.04 0.00 2.42
C VAL A 59 3.69 -1.31 1.72
N PHE A 60 2.55 -1.36 1.00
CA PHE A 60 2.18 -2.54 0.23
C PHE A 60 3.22 -2.90 -0.85
N ILE A 61 3.65 -1.90 -1.63
CA ILE A 61 4.65 -2.11 -2.70
C ILE A 61 6.00 -2.50 -2.10
N PHE A 62 6.41 -1.87 -1.00
CA PHE A 62 7.67 -2.17 -0.33
C PHE A 62 7.70 -3.58 0.25
N ASN A 63 6.63 -4.05 0.90
CA ASN A 63 6.57 -5.42 1.41
C ASN A 63 6.70 -6.46 0.29
N ARG A 64 6.06 -6.19 -0.86
CA ARG A 64 6.15 -7.07 -2.03
C ARG A 64 7.51 -7.00 -2.71
N ALA A 65 8.11 -5.81 -2.82
CA ALA A 65 9.47 -5.64 -3.34
C ALA A 65 10.51 -6.29 -2.41
N TRP A 66 10.31 -6.19 -1.10
CA TRP A 66 11.14 -6.84 -0.08
C TRP A 66 11.07 -8.36 -0.19
N PHE A 67 9.88 -8.92 -0.43
CA PHE A 67 9.67 -10.34 -0.71
C PHE A 67 10.45 -10.81 -1.95
N TYR A 68 10.41 -10.04 -3.05
CA TYR A 68 11.13 -10.41 -4.27
C TYR A 68 12.66 -10.24 -4.17
N ILE A 69 13.15 -9.28 -3.37
CA ILE A 69 14.58 -9.01 -3.22
C ILE A 69 15.25 -9.94 -2.21
N ASN A 70 14.61 -10.21 -1.07
CA ASN A 70 15.22 -11.02 0.00
C ASN A 70 15.01 -12.53 -0.17
N GLY A 71 14.26 -12.93 -1.19
CA GLY A 71 14.46 -14.22 -1.83
C GLY A 71 14.31 -15.46 -0.94
N ASP A 72 13.62 -15.35 0.20
CA ASP A 72 13.08 -16.53 0.85
C ASP A 72 11.59 -16.53 0.56
N SER A 73 11.22 -17.36 -0.40
CA SER A 73 9.92 -17.98 -0.42
C SER A 73 9.74 -18.67 0.93
N ILE A 74 9.35 -17.92 1.97
CA ILE A 74 8.39 -18.46 2.92
C ILE A 74 7.16 -18.67 2.06
N ASP A 75 7.17 -19.84 1.43
CA ASP A 75 6.04 -20.48 0.84
C ASP A 75 5.06 -20.59 2.00
N VAL A 76 4.30 -19.53 2.28
CA VAL A 76 3.26 -19.53 3.30
C VAL A 76 2.28 -20.65 2.99
N ILE A 77 2.18 -21.06 1.73
CA ILE A 77 1.44 -22.24 1.27
C ILE A 77 2.18 -23.53 1.66
N GLY A 78 3.51 -23.61 1.51
CA GLY A 78 4.36 -24.73 1.93
C GLY A 78 4.46 -24.90 3.43
N ALA A 79 4.65 -23.81 4.20
CA ALA A 79 4.63 -23.79 5.65
C ALA A 79 3.23 -24.08 6.20
N ALA A 80 2.16 -23.58 5.57
CA ALA A 80 0.79 -23.96 5.93
C ALA A 80 0.50 -25.42 5.56
N LYS A 81 1.03 -25.94 4.45
CA LYS A 81 0.89 -27.33 4.03
C LYS A 81 1.63 -28.28 4.95
N ASP A 82 2.84 -27.94 5.39
CA ASP A 82 3.62 -28.71 6.36
C ASP A 82 2.99 -28.67 7.75
N ALA A 83 2.46 -27.50 8.16
CA ALA A 83 1.69 -27.37 9.40
C ALA A 83 0.39 -28.19 9.33
N ALA A 84 -0.36 -28.12 8.22
CA ALA A 84 -1.58 -28.88 8.00
C ALA A 84 -1.31 -30.39 7.92
N GLN A 85 -0.23 -30.82 7.27
CA GLN A 85 0.18 -32.21 7.20
C GLN A 85 0.62 -32.74 8.58
N THR A 86 1.33 -31.93 9.36
CA THR A 86 1.73 -32.28 10.73
C THR A 86 0.51 -32.39 11.66
N LEU A 87 -0.49 -31.51 11.50
CA LEU A 87 -1.75 -31.56 12.23
C LEU A 87 -2.61 -32.77 11.81
N ALA A 88 -2.68 -33.08 10.51
CA ALA A 88 -3.39 -34.24 10.00
C ALA A 88 -2.76 -35.56 10.47
N VAL A 89 -1.43 -35.66 10.49
CA VAL A 89 -0.70 -36.83 10.99
C VAL A 89 -0.88 -36.99 12.51
N LYS A 90 -0.87 -35.89 13.28
CA LYS A 90 -1.16 -35.92 14.72
C LYS A 90 -2.62 -36.26 15.02
N ALA A 91 -3.56 -35.78 14.21
CA ALA A 91 -4.97 -36.15 14.31
C ALA A 91 -5.19 -37.64 14.00
N ALA A 92 -4.51 -38.17 12.97
CA ALA A 92 -4.57 -39.59 12.61
C ALA A 92 -3.90 -40.51 13.65
N ALA A 93 -2.81 -40.06 14.28
CA ALA A 93 -2.16 -40.79 15.38
C ALA A 93 -3.03 -40.85 16.64
N ASN A 94 -3.94 -39.90 16.82
CA ASN A 94 -4.89 -39.87 17.95
C ASN A 94 -6.21 -40.63 17.67
N SER A 95 -6.37 -41.23 16.48
CA SER A 95 -7.60 -41.92 16.05
C SER A 95 -7.86 -43.29 16.72
N GLN A 96 -7.30 -43.58 17.89
CA GLN A 96 -7.72 -44.78 18.64
C GLN A 96 -8.91 -44.57 19.58
N THR A 97 -9.43 -43.34 19.78
CA THR A 97 -10.58 -43.18 20.69
C THR A 97 -11.51 -41.98 20.40
N ILE A 98 -12.06 -41.77 19.20
CA ILE A 98 -13.20 -40.83 19.08
C ILE A 98 -14.26 -41.35 18.11
N SER A 99 -15.48 -41.46 18.64
CA SER A 99 -16.72 -41.94 18.02
C SER A 99 -17.08 -41.25 16.71
N SER A 100 -17.72 -42.00 15.82
CA SER A 100 -18.04 -41.69 14.41
C SER A 100 -18.89 -40.44 14.14
N GLU A 101 -19.32 -39.71 15.17
CA GLU A 101 -20.13 -38.50 15.05
C GLU A 101 -19.25 -37.23 14.95
N ALA A 102 -18.07 -37.22 15.58
CA ALA A 102 -17.17 -36.07 15.53
C ALA A 102 -16.42 -35.93 14.19
N ILE A 103 -16.32 -37.02 13.43
CA ILE A 103 -15.63 -37.07 12.14
C ILE A 103 -16.40 -36.30 11.06
N THR A 104 -17.73 -36.29 11.14
CA THR A 104 -18.60 -35.64 10.15
C THR A 104 -18.56 -34.10 10.29
N GLU A 105 -18.46 -33.57 11.52
CA GLU A 105 -18.35 -32.13 11.77
C GLU A 105 -16.96 -31.58 11.41
N ILE A 106 -15.89 -32.33 11.67
CA ILE A 106 -14.52 -31.91 11.32
C ILE A 106 -14.34 -31.89 9.80
N THR A 107 -14.96 -32.83 9.08
CA THR A 107 -14.89 -32.90 7.61
C THR A 107 -15.63 -31.74 6.96
N SER A 108 -16.80 -31.36 7.47
CA SER A 108 -17.58 -30.24 6.92
C SER A 108 -16.94 -28.87 7.23
N ALA A 109 -16.31 -28.71 8.40
CA ALA A 109 -15.54 -27.52 8.74
C ALA A 109 -14.29 -27.37 7.85
N ALA A 110 -13.59 -28.49 7.55
CA ALA A 110 -12.43 -28.49 6.66
C ALA A 110 -12.78 -28.12 5.21
N THR A 111 -13.93 -28.59 4.69
CA THR A 111 -14.37 -28.23 3.33
C THR A 111 -14.75 -26.75 3.21
N ASN A 112 -15.34 -26.17 4.25
CA ASN A 112 -15.70 -24.75 4.27
C ASN A 112 -14.46 -23.84 4.39
N ALA A 113 -13.46 -24.25 5.19
CA ALA A 113 -12.19 -23.54 5.23
C ALA A 113 -11.46 -23.59 3.87
N ALA A 114 -11.52 -24.73 3.18
CA ALA A 114 -10.92 -24.88 1.86
C ALA A 114 -11.64 -24.07 0.76
N SER A 115 -12.97 -23.88 0.86
CA SER A 115 -13.70 -23.04 -0.09
C SER A 115 -13.40 -21.54 0.12
N VAL A 116 -13.29 -21.09 1.37
CA VAL A 116 -12.96 -19.69 1.69
C VAL A 116 -11.55 -19.32 1.23
N VAL A 117 -10.57 -20.24 1.34
CA VAL A 117 -9.20 -20.02 0.85
C VAL A 117 -9.13 -19.99 -0.70
N ARG A 118 -10.09 -20.60 -1.39
CA ARG A 118 -10.14 -20.62 -2.86
C ARG A 118 -10.80 -19.37 -3.46
N GLU A 119 -11.56 -18.61 -2.66
CA GLU A 119 -12.26 -17.39 -3.07
C GLU A 119 -11.48 -16.08 -2.76
N LEU A 120 -10.31 -16.18 -2.12
CA LEU A 120 -9.35 -15.09 -1.89
C LEU A 120 -8.17 -15.18 -2.87
#